data_AF-A0A9D7DB97-F1
#
_entry.id   AF-A0A9D7DB97-F1
#
_cell.length_a   1.000
_cell.length_b   1.000
_cell.length_c   1.000
_cell.angle_alpha   90.00
_cell.angle_beta   90.00
_cell.angle_gamma   90.00
#
_symmetry.space_group_name_H-M   'P 1'
#
loop_
_entity.id
_entity.type
_entity.pdbx_description
1 polymer ?
#
loop_
_entity_poly.entity_id
_entity_poly.type
_entity_poly.pdbx_seq_one_letter_code
_entity_poly.pdbx_strand_id
1 'polypeptide(L)'
;MSGAQNWSVKGIDPKVREAAREAAARQGMSLGEYLNQALASGQLGGGGAQTTPQHTPQQPPRAPRPRAFGTQHPDYDGEDDWGVNGGASRTSDQTRLAQRIESIERRTQLAVTGLDRAVSTIDRSVLGLAARIEDAEAASSEAAERISDALEQFRAAGETLSGRAADVEDVKHRLEHQVAVAEEVARRAEAAASFLTNEMSNGGNILAQTLAEARTVAEEAARQATEASIDAVTELRRLQEQLSERLSDSEASTRRAIESAVAEVRTETSSETRGAREALLEEVVRLEGEISKRVGAVDTLKAEQATLIGRIERAEAGARESTAGLRQAAGAAIADLRNAQLTLSARVKQVGRHRRRFGRRRRSHRRASSAARYC
;
A
#
# COMPACT_ATOMS: atom_id res chain seq x y z
N MET A 1 28.01 11.03 32.80
CA MET A 1 28.43 11.33 31.41
C MET A 1 28.68 10.01 30.70
N SER A 2 27.66 9.43 30.09
CA SER A 2 27.78 8.15 29.36
C SER A 2 27.74 8.45 27.87
N GLY A 3 28.80 8.00 27.19
CA GLY A 3 29.17 8.41 25.84
C GLY A 3 28.10 8.17 24.79
N ALA A 4 27.84 9.22 24.01
CA ALA A 4 27.09 9.15 22.76
C ALA A 4 27.83 8.25 21.77
N GLN A 5 27.50 6.96 21.76
CA GLN A 5 27.88 6.08 20.66
C GLN A 5 27.28 6.65 19.37
N ASN A 6 28.14 6.93 18.40
CA ASN A 6 27.72 7.51 17.13
C ASN A 6 26.83 6.51 16.39
N TRP A 7 25.57 6.86 16.20
CA TRP A 7 24.63 6.16 15.33
C TRP A 7 24.76 6.81 13.95
N SER A 8 25.92 6.62 13.33
CA SER A 8 26.10 6.92 11.91
C SER A 8 25.54 5.76 11.07
N VAL A 9 24.23 5.52 11.15
CA VAL A 9 23.55 4.59 10.24
C VAL A 9 23.48 5.27 8.87
N LYS A 10 24.15 4.65 7.89
CA LYS A 10 24.32 5.14 6.53
C LYS A 10 22.98 5.07 5.78
N GLY A 11 22.46 6.22 5.35
CA GLY A 11 21.23 6.30 4.54
C GLY A 11 20.01 6.99 5.16
N ILE A 12 20.07 7.45 6.42
CA ILE A 12 18.98 8.21 7.05
C ILE A 12 19.12 9.70 6.72
N ASP A 13 18.04 10.30 6.19
CA ASP A 13 17.95 11.70 5.81
C ASP A 13 18.42 12.64 6.94
N PRO A 14 19.31 13.61 6.67
CA PRO A 14 19.80 14.58 7.66
C PRO A 14 18.67 15.29 8.43
N LYS A 15 17.53 15.58 7.79
CA LYS A 15 16.40 16.28 8.42
C LYS A 15 15.68 15.40 9.44
N VAL A 16 15.51 14.12 9.13
CA VAL A 16 14.87 13.15 10.05
C VAL A 16 15.73 12.96 11.31
N ARG A 17 17.05 13.02 11.14
CA ARG A 17 18.03 12.93 12.22
C ARG A 17 17.94 14.09 13.22
N GLU A 18 17.86 15.30 12.68
CA GLU A 18 17.67 16.53 13.47
C GLU A 18 16.31 16.51 14.18
N ALA A 19 15.24 16.13 13.48
CA ALA A 19 13.89 16.04 14.05
C ALA A 19 13.80 15.03 15.22
N ALA A 20 14.43 13.86 15.08
CA ALA A 20 14.46 12.87 16.16
C ALA A 20 15.28 13.36 17.37
N ARG A 21 16.39 14.08 17.12
CA ARG A 21 17.22 14.69 18.18
C ARG A 21 16.46 15.79 18.91
N GLU A 22 15.74 16.63 18.19
CA GLU A 22 14.92 17.69 18.75
C GLU A 22 13.73 17.16 19.55
N ALA A 23 13.08 16.08 19.07
CA ALA A 23 11.99 15.43 19.78
C ALA A 23 12.47 14.74 21.08
N ALA A 24 13.64 14.10 21.06
CA ALA A 24 14.27 13.55 22.26
C ALA A 24 14.62 14.66 23.27
N ALA A 25 15.16 15.79 22.81
CA ALA A 25 15.47 16.94 23.65
C ALA A 25 14.22 17.56 24.30
N ARG A 26 13.11 17.68 23.55
CA ARG A 26 11.82 18.14 24.09
C ARG A 26 11.29 17.25 25.20
N GLN A 27 11.55 15.95 25.12
CA GLN A 27 11.10 14.97 26.11
C GLN A 27 12.14 14.71 27.22
N GLY A 28 13.24 15.48 27.24
CA GLY A 28 14.26 15.43 28.30
C GLY A 28 15.02 14.11 28.37
N MET A 29 15.01 13.31 27.31
CA MET A 29 15.62 11.98 27.28
C MET A 29 16.76 11.88 26.27
N SER A 30 17.61 10.87 26.41
CA SER A 30 18.66 10.63 25.41
C SER A 30 18.02 10.15 24.09
N LEU A 31 18.62 10.49 22.95
CA LEU A 31 18.09 10.04 21.66
C LEU A 31 17.96 8.50 21.58
N GLY A 32 18.88 7.76 22.19
CA GLY A 32 18.82 6.31 22.22
C GLY A 32 17.58 5.79 22.97
N GLU A 33 17.22 6.41 24.09
CA GLU A 33 15.99 6.11 24.83
C GLU A 33 14.75 6.54 24.05
N TYR A 34 14.78 7.72 23.41
CA TYR A 34 13.69 8.20 22.58
C TYR A 34 13.40 7.28 21.40
N LEU A 35 14.43 6.79 20.71
CA LEU A 35 14.27 5.85 19.60
C LEU A 35 13.79 4.48 20.07
N ASN A 36 14.30 3.98 21.20
CA ASN A 36 13.80 2.73 21.78
C ASN A 36 12.34 2.85 22.19
N GLN A 37 11.94 3.98 22.78
CA GLN A 37 10.56 4.24 23.13
C GLN A 37 9.68 4.41 21.90
N ALA A 38 10.16 5.13 20.87
CA ALA A 38 9.43 5.35 19.62
C ALA A 38 9.30 4.08 18.76
N LEU A 39 10.27 3.16 18.83
CA LEU A 39 10.18 1.82 18.25
C LEU A 39 9.23 0.94 19.06
N ALA A 40 9.25 1.02 20.38
CA ALA A 40 8.35 0.28 21.26
C ALA A 40 6.89 0.78 21.19
N SER A 41 6.68 2.08 20.97
CA SER A 41 5.36 2.70 20.85
C SER A 41 4.81 2.72 19.42
N GLY A 42 5.60 2.28 18.43
CA GLY A 42 5.21 2.31 17.02
C GLY A 42 5.01 3.72 16.44
N GLN A 43 5.47 4.75 17.16
CA GLN A 43 5.11 6.15 16.89
C GLN A 43 6.00 6.84 15.84
N LEU A 44 7.01 6.13 15.33
CA LEU A 44 7.74 6.48 14.09
C LEU A 44 7.25 5.67 12.88
N GLY A 45 5.95 5.37 12.83
CA GLY A 45 5.26 4.74 11.71
C GLY A 45 4.60 5.76 10.78
N GLY A 46 5.36 6.73 10.29
CA GLY A 46 4.91 7.72 9.30
C GLY A 46 5.58 7.48 7.95
N GLY A 47 5.21 6.40 7.27
CA GLY A 47 5.59 6.14 5.87
C GLY A 47 6.08 4.71 5.59
N GLY A 48 5.13 3.79 5.39
CA GLY A 48 5.36 2.53 4.68
C GLY A 48 5.60 1.28 5.55
N ALA A 49 4.84 0.23 5.23
CA ALA A 49 4.87 -1.14 5.76
C ALA A 49 4.21 -1.37 7.14
N GLN A 50 2.93 -1.76 7.07
CA GLN A 50 2.23 -2.51 8.12
C GLN A 50 2.94 -3.85 8.38
N THR A 51 3.22 -4.15 9.64
CA THR A 51 3.09 -5.52 10.17
C THR A 51 2.31 -5.45 11.47
N THR A 52 1.27 -6.29 11.55
CA THR A 52 0.27 -6.40 12.60
C THR A 52 0.86 -7.05 13.88
N PRO A 53 0.27 -6.83 15.07
CA PRO A 53 0.78 -7.30 16.34
C PRO A 53 0.43 -8.78 16.58
N GLN A 54 1.44 -9.58 16.93
CA GLN A 54 1.25 -10.99 17.32
C GLN A 54 1.14 -11.11 18.85
N HIS A 55 -0.07 -11.40 19.30
CA HIS A 55 -0.38 -11.79 20.67
C HIS A 55 0.29 -13.13 21.02
N THR A 56 0.87 -13.19 22.22
CA THR A 56 1.41 -14.38 22.88
C THR A 56 0.30 -15.36 23.27
N PRO A 57 0.53 -16.67 23.07
CA PRO A 57 0.07 -17.66 24.03
C PRO A 57 1.22 -18.47 24.62
N GLN A 58 1.14 -18.59 25.94
CA GLN A 58 1.89 -19.43 26.88
C GLN A 58 2.43 -20.76 26.32
N GLN A 59 3.67 -21.05 26.69
CA GLN A 59 4.35 -22.35 26.51
C GLN A 59 3.83 -23.41 27.51
N PRO A 60 3.54 -24.65 27.05
CA PRO A 60 3.54 -25.85 27.89
C PRO A 60 4.93 -26.58 27.86
N PRO A 61 5.20 -27.49 28.82
CA PRO A 61 6.56 -27.85 29.24
C PRO A 61 7.27 -28.83 28.30
N ARG A 62 8.61 -28.69 28.22
CA ARG A 62 9.51 -29.57 27.47
C ARG A 62 9.68 -30.93 28.15
N ALA A 63 9.36 -32.00 27.41
CA ALA A 63 9.76 -33.38 27.70
C ALA A 63 11.15 -33.71 27.09
N PRO A 64 11.87 -34.73 27.61
CA PRO A 64 13.32 -34.81 27.53
C PRO A 64 13.85 -35.51 26.27
N ARG A 65 15.06 -35.08 25.85
CA ARG A 65 15.88 -35.72 24.81
C ARG A 65 16.52 -37.02 25.33
N PRO A 66 16.56 -38.13 24.57
CA PRO A 66 17.52 -39.19 24.82
C PRO A 66 18.85 -38.85 24.15
N ARG A 67 19.94 -39.04 24.91
CA ARG A 67 21.32 -38.99 24.45
C ARG A 67 21.67 -40.24 23.63
N ALA A 68 22.67 -40.05 22.77
CA ALA A 68 23.42 -41.07 22.07
C ALA A 68 23.91 -42.21 22.96
N PHE A 69 23.81 -43.45 22.48
CA PHE A 69 24.77 -44.54 22.70
C PHE A 69 24.51 -45.64 21.65
N GLY A 70 25.59 -46.22 21.10
CA GLY A 70 25.56 -47.55 20.51
C GLY A 70 25.74 -47.63 19.00
N THR A 71 27.00 -47.61 18.56
CA THR A 71 27.47 -48.46 17.45
C THR A 71 27.00 -49.90 17.66
N GLN A 72 26.28 -50.48 16.68
CA GLN A 72 26.32 -51.92 16.40
C GLN A 72 25.70 -52.26 15.04
N HIS A 73 26.54 -52.88 14.23
CA HIS A 73 26.25 -53.71 13.05
C HIS A 73 25.26 -54.82 13.45
N PRO A 74 24.29 -55.17 12.58
CA PRO A 74 24.28 -56.53 12.03
C PRO A 74 23.99 -56.47 10.52
N ASP A 75 24.93 -56.94 9.70
CA ASP A 75 24.96 -58.30 9.17
C ASP A 75 23.72 -58.63 8.32
N TYR A 76 24.01 -58.68 7.02
CA TYR A 76 23.22 -59.24 5.94
C TYR A 76 22.65 -60.62 6.29
N ASP A 77 21.37 -60.82 6.02
CA ASP A 77 20.90 -62.03 5.33
C ASP A 77 19.51 -61.79 4.71
N GLY A 78 19.28 -62.26 3.48
CA GLY A 78 17.95 -62.30 2.86
C GLY A 78 17.79 -61.69 1.45
N GLU A 79 18.45 -62.31 0.47
CA GLU A 79 17.88 -62.77 -0.81
C GLU A 79 17.02 -61.82 -1.68
N ASP A 80 17.66 -61.32 -2.73
CA ASP A 80 17.31 -61.52 -4.15
C ASP A 80 15.86 -61.95 -4.51
N ASP A 81 15.04 -61.00 -4.96
CA ASP A 81 13.91 -61.29 -5.87
C ASP A 81 13.58 -60.10 -6.78
N TRP A 82 14.41 -59.76 -7.76
CA TRP A 82 13.99 -58.96 -8.94
C TRP A 82 14.80 -59.35 -10.18
N GLY A 83 14.64 -60.61 -10.57
CA GLY A 83 15.23 -61.21 -11.76
C GLY A 83 15.13 -60.34 -13.01
N VAL A 84 16.30 -60.08 -13.56
CA VAL A 84 16.59 -59.55 -14.89
C VAL A 84 15.89 -60.38 -15.97
N ASN A 85 14.96 -59.80 -16.72
CA ASN A 85 14.61 -60.32 -18.04
C ASN A 85 14.35 -59.21 -19.08
N GLY A 86 15.31 -59.11 -20.01
CA GLY A 86 15.17 -58.84 -21.46
C GLY A 86 14.24 -57.73 -21.99
N GLY A 87 14.83 -56.73 -22.67
CA GLY A 87 14.23 -56.09 -23.85
C GLY A 87 13.11 -55.05 -23.65
N ALA A 88 12.36 -55.10 -22.54
CA ALA A 88 11.23 -54.19 -22.26
C ALA A 88 11.63 -52.83 -21.64
N SER A 89 12.90 -52.65 -21.26
CA SER A 89 13.36 -51.49 -20.47
C SER A 89 13.74 -50.25 -21.29
N ARG A 90 14.02 -50.36 -22.59
CA ARG A 90 14.30 -49.18 -23.44
C ARG A 90 13.03 -48.49 -23.91
N THR A 91 11.97 -49.27 -24.13
CA THR A 91 10.62 -48.75 -24.40
C THR A 91 10.02 -48.09 -23.14
N SER A 92 10.39 -48.55 -21.93
CA SER A 92 9.98 -47.92 -20.67
C SER A 92 10.59 -46.53 -20.43
N ASP A 93 11.81 -46.28 -20.92
CA ASP A 93 12.46 -44.96 -20.80
C ASP A 93 11.84 -43.92 -21.75
N GLN A 94 11.46 -44.35 -22.96
CA GLN A 94 10.77 -43.49 -23.92
C GLN A 94 9.34 -43.14 -23.44
N THR A 95 8.65 -44.10 -22.81
CA THR A 95 7.36 -43.83 -22.14
C THR A 95 7.51 -42.92 -20.91
N ARG A 96 8.61 -43.03 -20.14
CA ARG A 96 8.88 -42.08 -19.04
C ARG A 96 9.14 -40.66 -19.50
N LEU A 97 9.86 -40.48 -20.62
CA LEU A 97 10.10 -39.15 -21.17
C LEU A 97 8.81 -38.55 -21.72
N ALA A 98 8.00 -39.36 -22.42
CA ALA A 98 6.67 -38.97 -22.88
C ALA A 98 5.77 -38.55 -21.70
N GLN A 99 5.73 -39.33 -20.62
CA GLN A 99 4.98 -38.97 -19.40
C GLN A 99 5.49 -37.68 -18.74
N ARG A 100 6.80 -37.40 -18.75
CA ARG A 100 7.35 -36.13 -18.22
C ARG A 100 6.93 -34.94 -19.06
N ILE A 101 7.04 -35.04 -20.39
CA ILE A 101 6.60 -34.01 -21.32
C ILE A 101 5.11 -33.75 -21.11
N GLU A 102 4.31 -34.81 -21.06
CA GLU A 102 2.86 -34.71 -20.81
C GLU A 102 2.55 -34.10 -19.43
N SER A 103 3.37 -34.37 -18.40
CA SER A 103 3.21 -33.73 -17.08
C SER A 103 3.59 -32.24 -17.10
N ILE A 104 4.64 -31.87 -17.85
CA ILE A 104 5.08 -30.48 -17.99
C ILE A 104 4.03 -29.71 -18.78
N GLU A 105 3.50 -30.31 -19.84
CA GLU A 105 2.45 -29.75 -20.69
C GLU A 105 1.14 -29.54 -19.91
N ARG A 106 0.74 -30.51 -19.07
CA ARG A 106 -0.39 -30.32 -18.13
C ARG A 106 -0.11 -29.20 -17.12
N ARG A 107 1.13 -29.07 -16.64
CA ARG A 107 1.50 -28.05 -15.67
C ARG A 107 1.57 -26.65 -16.29
N THR A 108 2.04 -26.52 -17.53
CA THR A 108 2.01 -25.25 -18.27
C THR A 108 0.60 -24.86 -18.65
N GLN A 109 -0.28 -25.82 -19.03
CA GLN A 109 -1.71 -25.53 -19.21
C GLN A 109 -2.38 -25.00 -17.95
N LEU A 110 -2.05 -25.57 -16.77
CA LEU A 110 -2.54 -25.04 -15.49
C LEU A 110 -1.97 -23.65 -15.17
N ALA A 111 -0.70 -23.39 -15.49
CA ALA A 111 -0.11 -22.07 -15.30
C ALA A 111 -0.74 -21.01 -16.21
N VAL A 112 -1.02 -21.35 -17.48
CA VAL A 112 -1.69 -20.46 -18.44
C VAL A 112 -3.12 -20.15 -17.98
N THR A 113 -3.89 -21.15 -17.55
CA THR A 113 -5.24 -20.89 -16.98
C THR A 113 -5.19 -20.10 -15.67
N GLY A 114 -4.11 -20.23 -14.89
CA GLY A 114 -3.85 -19.38 -13.73
C GLY A 114 -3.58 -17.92 -14.11
N LEU A 115 -2.82 -17.69 -15.18
CA LEU A 115 -2.58 -16.35 -15.75
C LEU A 115 -3.86 -15.73 -16.30
N ASP A 116 -4.69 -16.49 -17.03
CA ASP A 116 -5.97 -15.98 -17.54
C ASP A 116 -6.90 -15.52 -16.41
N ARG A 117 -6.95 -16.27 -15.31
CA ARG A 117 -7.69 -15.84 -14.11
C ARG A 117 -7.09 -14.57 -13.49
N ALA A 118 -5.76 -14.46 -13.43
CA ALA A 118 -5.10 -13.27 -12.90
C ALA A 118 -5.39 -12.03 -13.76
N VAL A 119 -5.32 -12.17 -15.09
CA VAL A 119 -5.67 -11.08 -16.03
C VAL A 119 -7.14 -10.69 -15.85
N SER A 120 -8.06 -11.66 -15.75
CA SER A 120 -9.48 -11.36 -15.52
C SER A 120 -9.75 -10.68 -14.17
N THR A 121 -8.99 -11.01 -13.11
CA THR A 121 -9.07 -10.28 -11.84
C THR A 121 -8.51 -8.86 -11.94
N ILE A 122 -7.45 -8.67 -12.72
CA ILE A 122 -6.89 -7.34 -12.99
C ILE A 122 -7.91 -6.50 -13.77
N ASP A 123 -8.51 -7.03 -14.83
CA ASP A 123 -9.55 -6.33 -15.60
C ASP A 123 -10.71 -5.89 -14.70
N ARG A 124 -11.17 -6.76 -13.80
CA ARG A 124 -12.23 -6.42 -12.85
C ARG A 124 -11.78 -5.36 -11.84
N SER A 125 -10.51 -5.37 -11.41
CA SER A 125 -9.95 -4.33 -10.56
C SER A 125 -9.79 -3.00 -11.28
N VAL A 126 -9.41 -3.00 -12.56
CA VAL A 126 -9.26 -1.79 -13.39
C VAL A 126 -10.62 -1.19 -13.68
N LEU A 127 -11.63 -2.00 -14.04
CA LEU A 127 -13.01 -1.54 -14.19
C LEU A 127 -13.57 -0.99 -12.87
N GLY A 128 -13.26 -1.64 -11.74
CA GLY A 128 -13.64 -1.14 -10.42
C GLY A 128 -12.97 0.19 -10.07
N LEU A 129 -11.69 0.38 -10.42
CA LEU A 129 -11.00 1.65 -10.24
C LEU A 129 -11.54 2.74 -11.17
N ALA A 130 -11.85 2.41 -12.42
CA ALA A 130 -12.46 3.34 -13.37
C ALA A 130 -13.80 3.86 -12.87
N ALA A 131 -14.69 2.97 -12.41
CA ALA A 131 -15.97 3.36 -11.81
C ALA A 131 -15.78 4.29 -10.60
N ARG A 132 -14.81 4.01 -9.73
CA ARG A 132 -14.52 4.88 -8.58
C ARG A 132 -13.94 6.24 -8.96
N ILE A 133 -13.19 6.31 -10.07
CA ILE A 133 -12.70 7.58 -10.61
C ILE A 133 -13.86 8.38 -11.17
N GLU A 134 -14.76 7.75 -11.93
CA GLU A 134 -15.97 8.40 -12.44
C GLU A 134 -16.86 8.93 -11.29
N ASP A 135 -17.05 8.14 -10.22
CA ASP A 135 -17.79 8.59 -9.02
C ASP A 135 -17.11 9.79 -8.35
N ALA A 136 -15.78 9.76 -8.22
CA ALA A 136 -15.02 10.86 -7.63
C ALA A 136 -15.05 12.13 -8.50
N GLU A 137 -15.01 11.98 -9.83
CA GLU A 137 -15.16 13.08 -10.78
C GLU A 137 -16.57 13.68 -10.72
N ALA A 138 -17.61 12.86 -10.61
CA ALA A 138 -18.99 13.31 -10.46
C ALA A 138 -19.17 14.11 -9.16
N ALA A 139 -18.68 13.58 -8.03
CA ALA A 139 -18.72 14.29 -6.74
C ALA A 139 -17.92 15.60 -6.79
N SER A 140 -16.76 15.61 -7.45
CA SER A 140 -15.96 16.83 -7.65
C SER A 140 -16.68 17.86 -8.52
N SER A 141 -17.39 17.43 -9.56
CA SER A 141 -18.17 18.31 -10.44
C SER A 141 -19.31 18.96 -9.67
N GLU A 142 -20.03 18.18 -8.87
CA GLU A 142 -21.13 18.68 -8.04
C GLU A 142 -20.63 19.67 -6.97
N ALA A 143 -19.48 19.39 -6.34
CA ALA A 143 -18.84 20.33 -5.42
C ALA A 143 -18.45 21.64 -6.11
N ALA A 144 -17.96 21.59 -7.35
CA ALA A 144 -17.61 22.79 -8.12
C ALA A 144 -18.86 23.62 -8.47
N GLU A 145 -19.97 22.99 -8.83
CA GLU A 145 -21.25 23.66 -9.08
C GLU A 145 -21.76 24.39 -7.83
N ARG A 146 -21.77 23.72 -6.67
CA ARG A 146 -22.18 24.35 -5.39
C ARG A 146 -21.31 25.55 -5.02
N ILE A 147 -20.00 25.49 -5.27
CA ILE A 147 -19.10 26.63 -5.04
C ILE A 147 -19.44 27.78 -6.00
N SER A 148 -19.73 27.49 -7.26
CA SER A 148 -20.14 28.50 -8.24
C SER A 148 -21.43 29.20 -7.81
N ASP A 149 -22.44 28.44 -7.37
CA ASP A 149 -23.71 28.98 -6.86
C ASP A 149 -23.51 29.87 -5.63
N ALA A 150 -22.67 29.43 -4.69
CA ALA A 150 -22.33 30.22 -3.51
C ALA A 150 -21.63 31.54 -3.90
N LEU A 151 -20.69 31.49 -4.84
CA LEU A 151 -20.00 32.69 -5.35
C LEU A 151 -20.97 33.66 -6.05
N GLU A 152 -21.95 33.14 -6.79
CA GLU A 152 -22.97 33.97 -7.43
C GLU A 152 -23.89 34.64 -6.39
N GLN A 153 -24.27 33.92 -5.33
CA GLN A 153 -25.01 34.49 -4.20
C GLN A 153 -24.21 35.57 -3.47
N PHE A 154 -22.91 35.34 -3.23
CA PHE A 154 -22.03 36.36 -2.64
C PHE A 154 -21.91 37.59 -3.53
N ARG A 155 -21.83 37.41 -4.85
CA ARG A 155 -21.79 38.51 -5.81
C ARG A 155 -23.08 39.33 -5.79
N ALA A 156 -24.23 38.68 -5.79
CA ALA A 156 -25.53 39.34 -5.68
C ALA A 156 -25.66 40.11 -4.35
N ALA A 157 -25.25 39.51 -3.23
CA ALA A 157 -25.21 40.18 -1.94
C ALA A 157 -24.28 41.40 -1.95
N GLY A 158 -23.09 41.27 -2.56
CA GLY A 158 -22.14 42.37 -2.73
C GLY A 158 -22.70 43.54 -3.54
N GLU A 159 -23.48 43.27 -4.59
CA GLU A 159 -24.14 44.30 -5.39
C GLU A 159 -25.21 45.06 -4.59
N THR A 160 -25.98 44.36 -3.75
CA THR A 160 -26.95 45.03 -2.85
C THR A 160 -26.27 45.88 -1.78
N LEU A 161 -25.12 45.46 -1.27
CA LEU A 161 -24.34 46.24 -0.31
C LEU A 161 -23.73 47.48 -0.97
N SER A 162 -23.21 47.32 -2.18
CA SER A 162 -22.68 48.42 -3.00
C SER A 162 -23.75 49.49 -3.29
N GLY A 163 -24.97 49.07 -3.65
CA GLY A 163 -26.11 49.98 -3.84
C GLY A 163 -26.43 50.79 -2.58
N ARG A 164 -26.48 50.15 -1.42
CA ARG A 164 -26.71 50.85 -0.14
C ARG A 164 -25.56 51.77 0.27
N ALA A 165 -24.32 51.41 -0.04
CA ALA A 165 -23.18 52.27 0.20
C ALA A 165 -23.29 53.56 -0.63
N ALA A 166 -23.76 53.46 -1.88
CA ALA A 166 -24.05 54.63 -2.71
C ALA A 166 -25.17 55.50 -2.12
N ASP A 167 -26.25 54.90 -1.62
CA ASP A 167 -27.34 55.63 -0.95
C ASP A 167 -26.85 56.41 0.29
N VAL A 168 -25.96 55.79 1.09
CA VAL A 168 -25.37 56.45 2.27
C VAL A 168 -24.49 57.63 1.87
N GLU A 169 -23.71 57.50 0.79
CA GLU A 169 -22.87 58.60 0.30
C GLU A 169 -23.72 59.77 -0.23
N ASP A 170 -24.87 59.49 -0.88
CA ASP A 170 -25.81 60.54 -1.31
C ASP A 170 -26.45 61.27 -0.12
N VAL A 171 -26.89 60.53 0.90
CA VAL A 171 -27.41 61.12 2.15
C VAL A 171 -26.36 62.00 2.82
N LYS A 172 -25.11 61.53 2.89
CA LYS A 172 -23.98 62.29 3.43
C LYS A 172 -23.74 63.59 2.65
N HIS A 173 -23.71 63.55 1.32
CA HIS A 173 -23.56 64.76 0.52
C HIS A 173 -24.72 65.75 0.72
N ARG A 174 -25.95 65.25 0.87
CA ARG A 174 -27.11 66.09 1.20
C ARG A 174 -26.97 66.77 2.55
N LEU A 175 -26.47 66.04 3.56
CA LEU A 175 -26.17 66.59 4.89
C LEU A 175 -25.05 67.63 4.85
N GLU A 176 -23.95 67.36 4.15
CA GLU A 176 -22.85 68.31 3.96
C GLU A 176 -23.35 69.60 3.32
N HIS A 177 -24.22 69.51 2.31
CA HIS A 177 -24.85 70.67 1.70
C HIS A 177 -25.75 71.43 2.68
N GLN A 178 -26.59 70.74 3.45
CA GLN A 178 -27.45 71.37 4.46
C GLN A 178 -26.65 72.09 5.54
N VAL A 179 -25.55 71.49 6.02
CA VAL A 179 -24.64 72.09 6.98
C VAL A 179 -23.98 73.35 6.39
N ALA A 180 -23.49 73.29 5.14
CA ALA A 180 -22.89 74.44 4.48
C ALA A 180 -23.89 75.61 4.31
N VAL A 181 -25.15 75.31 3.99
CA VAL A 181 -26.22 76.32 3.93
C VAL A 181 -26.48 76.91 5.32
N ALA A 182 -26.56 76.08 6.36
CA ALA A 182 -26.77 76.56 7.73
C ALA A 182 -25.61 77.45 8.22
N GLU A 183 -24.36 77.09 7.92
CA GLU A 183 -23.18 77.92 8.23
C GLU A 183 -23.18 79.26 7.49
N GLU A 184 -23.62 79.29 6.23
CA GLU A 184 -23.76 80.53 5.47
C GLU A 184 -24.88 81.42 6.02
N VAL A 185 -26.02 80.84 6.41
CA VAL A 185 -27.10 81.57 7.09
C VAL A 185 -26.61 82.16 8.41
N ALA A 186 -25.87 81.38 9.21
CA ALA A 186 -25.28 81.85 10.46
C ALA A 186 -24.29 83.00 10.24
N ARG A 187 -23.39 82.89 9.26
CA ARG A 187 -22.44 83.97 8.90
C ARG A 187 -23.15 85.24 8.43
N ARG A 188 -24.19 85.11 7.61
CA ARG A 188 -24.99 86.27 7.16
C ARG A 188 -25.73 86.93 8.31
N ALA A 189 -26.27 86.14 9.24
CA ALA A 189 -26.92 86.66 10.43
C ALA A 189 -25.92 87.42 11.32
N GLU A 190 -24.70 86.91 11.50
CA GLU A 190 -23.64 87.57 12.28
C GLU A 190 -23.16 88.88 11.62
N ALA A 191 -22.97 88.88 10.30
CA ALA A 191 -22.61 90.07 9.53
C ALA A 191 -23.72 91.14 9.59
N ALA A 192 -24.99 90.73 9.45
CA ALA A 192 -26.14 91.62 9.60
C ALA A 192 -26.22 92.19 11.02
N ALA A 193 -26.05 91.36 12.06
CA ALA A 193 -26.04 91.82 13.45
C ALA A 193 -24.92 92.84 13.72
N SER A 194 -23.73 92.63 13.14
CA SER A 194 -22.59 93.55 13.27
C SER A 194 -22.83 94.89 12.56
N PHE A 195 -23.36 94.85 11.34
CA PHE A 195 -23.74 96.06 10.60
C PHE A 195 -24.81 96.87 11.34
N LEU A 196 -25.83 96.18 11.87
CA LEU A 196 -26.93 96.78 12.61
C LEU A 196 -26.49 97.37 13.96
N THR A 197 -25.55 96.72 14.65
CA THR A 197 -24.94 97.30 15.87
C THR A 197 -24.25 98.63 15.59
N ASN A 198 -23.62 98.76 14.41
CA ASN A 198 -22.99 100.01 13.96
C ASN A 198 -24.04 101.08 13.57
N GLU A 199 -25.12 100.69 12.89
CA GLU A 199 -26.16 101.61 12.41
C GLU A 199 -27.13 102.10 13.51
N MET A 200 -27.41 101.26 14.53
CA MET A 200 -28.17 101.67 15.72
C MET A 200 -27.47 102.77 16.52
N SER A 201 -26.14 102.88 16.41
CA SER A 201 -25.38 104.01 16.96
C SER A 201 -25.71 105.33 16.22
N ASN A 202 -26.26 105.26 14.99
CA ASN A 202 -26.46 106.39 14.08
C ASN A 202 -27.93 106.81 13.80
N GLY A 203 -28.96 105.95 13.96
CA GLY A 203 -30.34 106.30 13.53
C GLY A 203 -31.49 105.61 14.30
N GLY A 204 -32.37 106.42 14.91
CA GLY A 204 -33.38 105.97 15.90
C GLY A 204 -34.76 105.57 15.37
N ASN A 205 -35.34 104.58 16.06
CA ASN A 205 -36.74 104.11 16.10
C ASN A 205 -37.32 103.29 14.92
N ILE A 206 -37.35 103.77 13.67
CA ILE A 206 -37.96 102.98 12.56
C ILE A 206 -37.07 101.77 12.22
N LEU A 207 -35.75 101.96 12.24
CA LEU A 207 -34.76 100.89 12.11
C LEU A 207 -34.84 99.85 13.23
N ALA A 208 -35.27 100.25 14.44
CA ALA A 208 -35.41 99.32 15.57
C ALA A 208 -36.58 98.35 15.41
N GLN A 209 -37.66 98.77 14.75
CA GLN A 209 -38.84 97.93 14.49
C GLN A 209 -38.55 96.88 13.40
N THR A 210 -37.96 97.29 12.27
CA THR A 210 -37.57 96.33 11.21
C THR A 210 -36.47 95.37 11.68
N LEU A 211 -35.63 95.77 12.63
CA LEU A 211 -34.66 94.93 13.33
C LEU A 211 -35.31 93.87 14.22
N ALA A 212 -36.35 94.25 14.97
CA ALA A 212 -37.08 93.31 15.80
C ALA A 212 -37.70 92.20 14.93
N GLU A 213 -38.28 92.58 13.79
CA GLU A 213 -38.85 91.64 12.82
C GLU A 213 -37.77 90.76 12.16
N ALA A 214 -36.65 91.33 11.71
CA ALA A 214 -35.54 90.58 11.11
C ALA A 214 -34.89 89.61 12.12
N ARG A 215 -34.74 90.02 13.37
CA ARG A 215 -34.23 89.18 14.46
C ARG A 215 -35.18 88.02 14.75
N THR A 216 -36.49 88.27 14.79
CA THR A 216 -37.46 87.18 14.97
C THR A 216 -37.41 86.17 13.84
N VAL A 217 -37.29 86.62 12.58
CA VAL A 217 -37.17 85.72 11.41
C VAL A 217 -35.86 84.93 11.45
N ALA A 218 -34.74 85.55 11.84
CA ALA A 218 -33.46 84.87 11.98
C ALA A 218 -33.45 83.86 13.13
N GLU A 219 -34.06 84.18 14.28
CA GLU A 219 -34.21 83.26 15.41
C GLU A 219 -35.12 82.08 15.03
N GLU A 220 -36.18 82.31 14.25
CA GLU A 220 -37.09 81.27 13.78
C GLU A 220 -36.43 80.37 12.72
N ALA A 221 -35.66 80.94 11.79
CA ALA A 221 -34.85 80.17 10.83
C ALA A 221 -33.76 79.32 11.51
N ALA A 222 -33.09 79.87 12.54
CA ALA A 222 -32.10 79.13 13.32
C ALA A 222 -32.73 77.98 14.11
N ARG A 223 -33.93 78.16 14.66
CA ARG A 223 -34.71 77.08 15.30
C ARG A 223 -35.08 76.00 14.30
N GLN A 224 -35.61 76.36 13.13
CA GLN A 224 -35.96 75.40 12.08
C GLN A 224 -34.74 74.61 11.58
N ALA A 225 -33.58 75.27 11.40
CA ALA A 225 -32.34 74.59 11.02
C ALA A 225 -31.84 73.62 12.10
N THR A 226 -32.00 73.98 13.37
CA THR A 226 -31.64 73.11 14.50
C THR A 226 -32.57 71.90 14.58
N GLU A 227 -33.88 72.09 14.42
CA GLU A 227 -34.88 71.02 14.40
C GLU A 227 -34.63 70.06 13.23
N ALA A 228 -34.42 70.58 12.02
CA ALA A 228 -34.08 69.77 10.85
C ALA A 228 -32.76 68.99 11.02
N SER A 229 -31.76 69.57 11.71
CA SER A 229 -30.51 68.89 12.01
C SER A 229 -30.69 67.77 13.03
N ILE A 230 -31.52 67.97 14.05
CA ILE A 230 -31.86 66.94 15.05
C ILE A 230 -32.59 65.77 14.38
N ASP A 231 -33.54 66.06 13.51
CA ASP A 231 -34.27 65.04 12.75
C ASP A 231 -33.33 64.24 11.84
N ALA A 232 -32.43 64.93 11.12
CA ALA A 232 -31.48 64.26 10.23
C ALA A 232 -30.48 63.38 10.99
N VAL A 233 -29.96 63.83 12.15
CA VAL A 233 -29.09 63.01 13.01
C VAL A 233 -29.83 61.80 13.59
N THR A 234 -31.11 61.97 13.95
CA THR A 234 -31.94 60.87 14.46
C THR A 234 -32.16 59.82 13.38
N GLU A 235 -32.42 60.24 12.14
CA GLU A 235 -32.59 59.34 11.01
C GLU A 235 -31.30 58.62 10.61
N LEU A 236 -30.15 59.30 10.66
CA LEU A 236 -28.84 58.64 10.46
C LEU A 236 -28.58 57.56 11.50
N ARG A 237 -28.85 57.83 12.78
CA ARG A 237 -28.72 56.83 13.85
C ARG A 237 -29.64 55.65 13.62
N ARG A 238 -30.87 55.90 13.17
CA ARG A 238 -31.84 54.85 12.83
C ARG A 238 -31.33 53.97 11.67
N LEU A 239 -30.80 54.58 10.61
CA LEU A 239 -30.22 53.86 9.48
C LEU A 239 -28.96 53.08 9.86
N GLN A 240 -28.11 53.65 10.72
CA GLN A 240 -26.92 52.98 11.25
C GLN A 240 -27.29 51.73 12.06
N GLU A 241 -28.29 51.83 12.95
CA GLU A 241 -28.78 50.69 13.74
C GLU A 241 -29.33 49.59 12.82
N GLN A 242 -30.12 49.96 11.81
CA GLN A 242 -30.66 49.01 10.83
C GLN A 242 -29.59 48.33 9.98
N LEU A 243 -28.53 49.07 9.59
CA LEU A 243 -27.40 48.47 8.88
C LEU A 243 -26.63 47.51 9.79
N SER A 244 -26.39 47.90 11.04
CA SER A 244 -25.71 47.06 12.03
C SER A 244 -26.47 45.76 12.31
N GLU A 245 -27.79 45.85 12.51
CA GLU A 245 -28.66 44.69 12.74
C GLU A 245 -28.64 43.73 11.53
N ARG A 246 -28.81 44.25 10.31
CA ARG A 246 -28.79 43.41 9.10
C ARG A 246 -27.42 42.81 8.81
N LEU A 247 -26.34 43.50 9.15
CA LEU A 247 -24.98 43.00 8.97
C LEU A 247 -24.70 41.89 9.98
N SER A 248 -25.16 42.03 11.23
CA SER A 248 -25.16 40.97 12.24
C SER A 248 -26.00 39.76 11.81
N ASP A 249 -27.21 39.97 11.28
CA ASP A 249 -28.05 38.88 10.77
C ASP A 249 -27.44 38.17 9.56
N SER A 250 -26.86 38.92 8.63
CA SER A 250 -26.13 38.40 7.47
C SER A 250 -24.91 37.59 7.91
N GLU A 251 -24.12 38.10 8.87
CA GLU A 251 -22.97 37.38 9.41
C GLU A 251 -23.41 36.11 10.14
N ALA A 252 -24.45 36.18 10.97
CA ALA A 252 -24.97 35.01 11.67
C ALA A 252 -25.53 33.96 10.69
N SER A 253 -26.23 34.39 9.64
CA SER A 253 -26.75 33.51 8.59
C SER A 253 -25.63 32.84 7.80
N THR A 254 -24.64 33.62 7.35
CA THR A 254 -23.47 33.08 6.62
C THR A 254 -22.64 32.15 7.50
N ARG A 255 -22.41 32.49 8.78
CA ARG A 255 -21.73 31.61 9.73
C ARG A 255 -22.48 30.28 9.91
N ARG A 256 -23.80 30.30 10.09
CA ARG A 256 -24.60 29.07 10.19
C ARG A 256 -24.57 28.23 8.90
N ALA A 257 -24.65 28.87 7.74
CA ALA A 257 -24.56 28.18 6.45
C ALA A 257 -23.19 27.50 6.27
N ILE A 258 -22.10 28.18 6.61
CA ILE A 258 -20.73 27.64 6.57
C ILE A 258 -20.59 26.49 7.58
N GLU A 259 -21.04 26.66 8.83
CA GLU A 259 -20.98 25.61 9.86
C GLU A 259 -21.75 24.36 9.43
N SER A 260 -22.94 24.52 8.82
CA SER A 260 -23.73 23.41 8.29
C SER A 260 -23.02 22.69 7.15
N ALA A 261 -22.52 23.42 6.15
CA ALA A 261 -21.81 22.84 5.03
C ALA A 261 -20.53 22.10 5.46
N VAL A 262 -19.78 22.66 6.41
CA VAL A 262 -18.59 22.01 6.98
C VAL A 262 -18.95 20.75 7.75
N ALA A 263 -20.04 20.77 8.52
CA ALA A 263 -20.51 19.59 9.25
C ALA A 263 -20.91 18.45 8.30
N GLU A 264 -21.66 18.77 7.24
CA GLU A 264 -22.11 17.83 6.21
C GLU A 264 -20.92 17.18 5.48
N VAL A 265 -20.00 17.99 4.95
CA VAL A 265 -18.78 17.51 4.28
C VAL A 265 -17.93 16.64 5.22
N ARG A 266 -17.83 17.02 6.50
CA ARG A 266 -17.09 16.23 7.49
C ARG A 266 -17.75 14.88 7.75
N THR A 267 -19.08 14.82 7.81
CA THR A 267 -19.80 13.56 7.98
C THR A 267 -19.69 12.65 6.77
N GLU A 268 -19.84 13.19 5.56
CA GLU A 268 -19.69 12.43 4.30
C GLU A 268 -18.26 11.90 4.13
N THR A 269 -17.26 12.78 4.28
CA THR A 269 -15.84 12.39 4.19
C THR A 269 -15.51 11.32 5.24
N SER A 270 -16.03 11.43 6.46
CA SER A 270 -15.79 10.43 7.51
C SER A 270 -16.51 9.11 7.24
N SER A 271 -17.72 9.11 6.66
CA SER A 271 -18.42 7.87 6.32
C SER A 271 -17.81 7.18 5.11
N GLU A 272 -17.41 7.93 4.09
CA GLU A 272 -16.79 7.40 2.88
C GLU A 272 -15.39 6.86 3.16
N THR A 273 -14.55 7.61 3.88
CA THR A 273 -13.21 7.13 4.26
C THR A 273 -13.30 5.91 5.17
N ARG A 274 -14.30 5.84 6.06
CA ARG A 274 -14.53 4.66 6.88
C ARG A 274 -15.02 3.47 6.06
N GLY A 275 -15.99 3.65 5.17
CA GLY A 275 -16.50 2.60 4.29
C GLY A 275 -15.43 2.06 3.34
N ALA A 276 -14.64 2.95 2.73
CA ALA A 276 -13.50 2.57 1.90
C ALA A 276 -12.42 1.82 2.70
N ARG A 277 -12.14 2.23 3.93
CA ARG A 277 -11.20 1.54 4.82
C ARG A 277 -11.70 0.16 5.24
N GLU A 278 -12.99 0.03 5.59
CA GLU A 278 -13.59 -1.26 5.95
C GLU A 278 -13.60 -2.22 4.75
N ALA A 279 -13.96 -1.75 3.55
CA ALA A 279 -13.89 -2.55 2.33
C ALA A 279 -12.46 -2.99 1.98
N LEU A 280 -11.47 -2.11 2.16
CA LEU A 280 -10.06 -2.47 1.97
C LEU A 280 -9.59 -3.50 3.00
N LEU A 281 -10.01 -3.40 4.26
CA LEU A 281 -9.66 -4.38 5.29
C LEU A 281 -10.28 -5.75 5.00
N GLU A 282 -11.53 -5.80 4.54
CA GLU A 282 -12.18 -7.05 4.13
C GLU A 282 -11.44 -7.71 2.96
N GLU A 283 -11.04 -6.92 1.97
CA GLU A 283 -10.27 -7.42 0.83
C GLU A 283 -8.87 -7.90 1.23
N VAL A 284 -8.20 -7.20 2.16
CA VAL A 284 -6.91 -7.65 2.72
C VAL A 284 -7.08 -8.99 3.45
N VAL A 285 -8.10 -9.14 4.30
CA VAL A 285 -8.38 -10.41 4.99
C VAL A 285 -8.68 -11.52 3.99
N ARG A 286 -9.42 -11.22 2.91
CA ARG A 286 -9.69 -12.17 1.82
C ARG A 286 -8.39 -12.62 1.14
N LEU A 287 -7.51 -11.67 0.81
CA LEU A 287 -6.22 -11.93 0.19
C LEU A 287 -5.28 -12.72 1.11
N GLU A 288 -5.23 -12.39 2.40
CA GLU A 288 -4.47 -13.15 3.40
C GLU A 288 -4.94 -14.61 3.46
N GLY A 289 -6.26 -14.84 3.48
CA GLY A 289 -6.83 -16.19 3.41
C GLY A 289 -6.47 -16.94 2.13
N GLU A 290 -6.44 -16.26 0.99
CA GLU A 290 -6.05 -16.85 -0.29
C GLU A 290 -4.54 -17.16 -0.34
N ILE A 291 -3.69 -16.29 0.20
CA ILE A 291 -2.25 -16.50 0.33
C ILE A 291 -1.96 -17.68 1.26
N SER A 292 -2.60 -17.77 2.43
CA SER A 292 -2.43 -18.91 3.33
C SER A 292 -2.81 -20.23 2.66
N LYS A 293 -3.88 -20.26 1.85
CA LYS A 293 -4.25 -21.45 1.06
C LYS A 293 -3.17 -21.80 0.03
N ARG A 294 -2.64 -20.82 -0.69
CA ARG A 294 -1.57 -21.03 -1.70
C ARG A 294 -0.27 -21.50 -1.05
N VAL A 295 0.12 -20.92 0.09
CA VAL A 295 1.30 -21.34 0.86
C VAL A 295 1.14 -22.78 1.33
N GLY A 296 -0.03 -23.14 1.88
CA GLY A 296 -0.34 -24.53 2.25
C GLY A 296 -0.19 -25.51 1.09
N ALA A 297 -0.69 -25.16 -0.11
CA ALA A 297 -0.54 -25.98 -1.30
C ALA A 297 0.93 -26.10 -1.79
N VAL A 298 1.74 -25.06 -1.59
CA VAL A 298 3.18 -25.11 -1.90
C VAL A 298 3.91 -26.04 -0.94
N ASP A 299 3.56 -26.03 0.34
CA ASP A 299 4.17 -26.91 1.34
C ASP A 299 3.81 -28.38 1.10
N THR A 300 2.58 -28.69 0.69
CA THR A 300 2.21 -30.05 0.27
C THR A 300 3.01 -30.49 -0.96
N LEU A 301 3.15 -29.63 -1.97
CA LEU A 301 3.97 -29.92 -3.16
C LEU A 301 5.44 -30.13 -2.81
N LYS A 302 6.00 -29.37 -1.86
CA LYS A 302 7.38 -29.57 -1.37
C LYS A 302 7.54 -30.92 -0.66
N ALA A 303 6.57 -31.32 0.17
CA ALA A 303 6.60 -32.62 0.84
C ALA A 303 6.52 -33.79 -0.16
N GLU A 304 5.66 -33.66 -1.18
CA GLU A 304 5.57 -34.62 -2.29
C GLU A 304 6.89 -34.67 -3.09
N GLN A 305 7.50 -33.52 -3.38
CA GLN A 305 8.78 -33.45 -4.08
C GLN A 305 9.91 -34.12 -3.28
N ALA A 306 9.99 -33.89 -1.96
CA ALA A 306 10.97 -34.54 -1.09
C ALA A 306 10.78 -36.07 -1.09
N THR A 307 9.53 -36.54 -1.06
CA THR A 307 9.20 -37.97 -1.16
C THR A 307 9.64 -38.54 -2.51
N LEU A 308 9.46 -37.78 -3.61
CA LEU A 308 9.87 -38.18 -4.94
C LEU A 308 11.40 -38.30 -5.05
N ILE A 309 12.15 -37.32 -4.53
CA ILE A 309 13.61 -37.33 -4.49
C ILE A 309 14.11 -38.58 -3.76
N GLY A 310 13.59 -38.88 -2.57
CA GLY A 310 13.97 -40.08 -1.82
C GLY A 310 13.60 -41.41 -2.51
N ARG A 311 12.61 -41.42 -3.41
CA ARG A 311 12.32 -42.59 -4.25
C ARG A 311 13.29 -42.72 -5.41
N ILE A 312 13.67 -41.60 -6.03
CA ILE A 312 14.66 -41.57 -7.12
C ILE A 312 16.03 -42.01 -6.60
N GLU A 313 16.47 -41.48 -5.46
CA GLU A 313 17.76 -41.85 -4.85
C GLU A 313 17.81 -43.34 -4.52
N ARG A 314 16.73 -43.92 -3.98
CA ARG A 314 16.62 -45.37 -3.75
C ARG A 314 16.64 -46.18 -5.03
N ALA A 315 15.93 -45.73 -6.06
CA ALA A 315 15.92 -46.40 -7.35
C ALA A 315 17.30 -46.33 -8.04
N GLU A 316 17.99 -45.20 -7.95
CA GLU A 316 19.36 -45.06 -8.44
C GLU A 316 20.35 -45.94 -7.68
N ALA A 317 20.25 -46.01 -6.35
CA ALA A 317 21.08 -46.89 -5.54
C ALA A 317 20.87 -48.35 -5.94
N GLY A 318 19.62 -48.81 -6.05
CA GLY A 318 19.28 -50.17 -6.50
C GLY A 318 19.75 -50.45 -7.93
N ALA A 319 19.67 -49.49 -8.84
CA ALA A 319 20.19 -49.63 -10.20
C ALA A 319 21.72 -49.73 -10.24
N ARG A 320 22.43 -48.94 -9.42
CA ARG A 320 23.90 -49.02 -9.28
C ARG A 320 24.34 -50.37 -8.72
N GLU A 321 23.63 -50.87 -7.71
CA GLU A 321 23.87 -52.16 -7.10
C GLU A 321 23.61 -53.32 -8.08
N SER A 322 22.46 -53.34 -8.77
CA SER A 322 22.16 -54.33 -9.81
C SER A 322 23.20 -54.31 -10.94
N THR A 323 23.64 -53.13 -11.36
CA THR A 323 24.71 -52.99 -12.38
C THR A 323 26.05 -53.54 -11.87
N ALA A 324 26.38 -53.33 -10.60
CA ALA A 324 27.58 -53.90 -9.99
C ALA A 324 27.48 -55.43 -9.88
N GLY A 325 26.33 -55.96 -9.44
CA GLY A 325 26.06 -57.40 -9.37
C GLY A 325 26.12 -58.08 -10.73
N LEU A 326 25.54 -57.47 -11.77
CA LEU A 326 25.65 -57.95 -13.15
C LEU A 326 27.10 -57.99 -13.65
N ARG A 327 27.92 -56.98 -13.34
CA ARG A 327 29.35 -56.99 -13.69
C ARG A 327 30.11 -58.10 -12.95
N GLN A 328 29.81 -58.34 -11.67
CA GLN A 328 30.42 -59.41 -10.89
C GLN A 328 30.01 -60.80 -11.43
N ALA A 329 28.73 -61.03 -11.68
CA ALA A 329 28.20 -62.27 -12.23
C ALA A 329 28.77 -62.56 -13.63
N ALA A 330 28.83 -61.54 -14.51
CA ALA A 330 29.49 -61.65 -15.80
C ALA A 330 30.99 -61.98 -15.65
N GLY A 331 31.68 -61.34 -14.70
CA GLY A 331 33.07 -61.64 -14.38
C GLY A 331 33.28 -63.10 -13.94
N ALA A 332 32.42 -63.61 -13.06
CA ALA A 332 32.45 -64.99 -12.59
C ALA A 332 32.20 -65.99 -13.74
N ALA A 333 31.16 -65.75 -14.55
CA ALA A 333 30.84 -66.61 -15.70
C ALA A 333 32.00 -66.66 -16.72
N ILE A 334 32.67 -65.54 -16.98
CA ILE A 334 33.85 -65.49 -17.84
C ILE A 334 35.01 -66.31 -17.24
N ALA A 335 35.22 -66.22 -15.92
CA ALA A 335 36.24 -67.01 -15.23
C ALA A 335 35.95 -68.51 -15.29
N ASP A 336 34.72 -68.93 -15.07
CA ASP A 336 34.28 -70.33 -15.18
C ASP A 336 34.45 -70.87 -16.59
N LEU A 337 34.05 -70.08 -17.60
CA LEU A 337 34.21 -70.46 -18.99
C LEU A 337 35.69 -70.61 -19.36
N ARG A 338 36.56 -69.74 -18.83
CA ARG A 338 38.02 -69.85 -18.99
C ARG A 338 38.58 -71.10 -18.32
N ASN A 339 38.13 -71.44 -17.11
CA ASN A 339 38.53 -72.67 -16.41
C ASN A 339 38.07 -73.94 -17.14
N ALA A 340 36.84 -73.94 -17.66
CA ALA A 340 36.33 -75.02 -18.50
C ALA A 340 37.14 -75.18 -19.79
N GLN A 341 37.50 -74.08 -20.46
CA GLN A 341 38.38 -74.10 -21.63
C GLN A 341 39.77 -74.66 -21.30
N LEU A 342 40.38 -74.24 -20.18
CA LEU A 342 41.66 -74.79 -19.72
C LEU A 342 41.56 -76.29 -19.46
N THR A 343 40.50 -76.74 -18.79
CA THR A 343 40.24 -78.17 -18.49
C THR A 343 40.03 -78.99 -19.76
N LEU A 344 39.23 -78.48 -20.71
CA LEU A 344 39.04 -79.10 -22.03
C LEU A 344 40.36 -79.19 -22.79
N SER A 345 41.17 -78.13 -22.80
CA SER A 345 42.48 -78.14 -23.46
C SER A 345 43.42 -79.19 -22.85
N ALA A 346 43.38 -79.37 -21.53
CA ALA A 346 44.14 -80.39 -20.81
C ALA A 346 43.67 -81.80 -21.18
N ARG A 347 42.35 -82.03 -21.20
CA ARG A 347 41.75 -83.31 -21.64
C ARG A 347 42.08 -83.62 -23.10
N VAL A 348 41.98 -82.66 -24.01
CA VAL A 348 42.35 -82.83 -25.42
C VAL A 348 43.83 -83.19 -25.57
N LYS A 349 44.73 -82.52 -24.83
CA LYS A 349 46.16 -82.91 -24.77
C LYS A 349 46.34 -84.33 -24.25
N GLN A 350 45.61 -84.73 -23.22
CA GLN A 350 45.69 -86.08 -22.63
C GLN A 350 45.17 -87.17 -23.59
N VAL A 351 44.04 -86.94 -24.25
CA VAL A 351 43.50 -87.82 -25.32
C VAL A 351 44.48 -87.90 -26.48
N GLY A 352 45.08 -86.79 -26.90
CA GLY A 352 46.13 -86.76 -27.92
C GLY A 352 47.34 -87.62 -27.53
N ARG A 353 47.79 -87.57 -26.27
CA ARG A 353 48.85 -88.44 -25.73
C ARG A 353 48.42 -89.92 -25.71
N HIS A 354 47.19 -90.21 -25.27
CA HIS A 354 46.65 -91.58 -25.27
C HIS A 354 46.55 -92.17 -26.68
N ARG A 355 46.07 -91.39 -27.65
CA ARG A 355 45.97 -91.81 -29.05
C ARG A 355 47.33 -92.07 -29.67
N ARG A 356 48.35 -91.25 -29.35
CA ARG A 356 49.76 -91.51 -29.75
C ARG A 356 50.31 -92.80 -29.11
N ARG A 357 50.00 -93.08 -27.83
CA ARG A 357 50.38 -94.36 -27.17
C ARG A 357 49.67 -95.58 -27.79
N PHE A 358 48.38 -95.48 -28.06
CA PHE A 358 47.60 -96.55 -28.72
C PHE A 358 48.06 -96.78 -30.17
N GLY A 359 48.37 -95.72 -30.92
CA GLY A 359 48.95 -95.82 -32.25
C GLY A 359 50.31 -96.54 -32.25
N ARG A 360 51.16 -96.27 -31.24
CA ARG A 360 52.41 -97.02 -31.03
C ARG A 360 52.16 -98.49 -30.70
N ARG A 361 51.21 -98.81 -29.80
CA ARG A 361 50.81 -100.19 -29.47
C ARG A 361 50.18 -100.96 -30.64
N ARG A 362 49.36 -100.32 -31.47
CA ARG A 362 48.82 -100.95 -32.69
C ARG A 362 49.89 -101.18 -33.76
N ARG A 363 50.88 -100.28 -33.89
CA ARG A 363 52.04 -100.50 -34.77
C ARG A 363 52.93 -101.63 -34.27
N SER A 364 53.12 -101.78 -32.95
CA SER A 364 53.84 -102.94 -32.40
C SER A 364 53.05 -104.25 -32.58
N HIS A 365 51.73 -104.23 -32.42
CA HIS A 365 50.90 -105.43 -32.69
C HIS A 365 50.81 -105.79 -34.18
N ARG A 366 50.72 -104.82 -35.11
CA ARG A 366 50.78 -105.13 -36.56
C ARG A 366 52.13 -105.66 -36.99
N ARG A 367 53.24 -105.19 -36.39
CA ARG A 367 54.57 -105.78 -36.60
C ARG A 367 54.67 -107.19 -36.04
N ALA A 368 54.05 -107.48 -34.88
CA ALA A 368 53.99 -108.82 -34.30
C ALA A 368 53.09 -109.79 -35.12
N SER A 369 51.92 -109.36 -35.60
CA SER A 369 51.03 -110.20 -36.43
C SER A 369 51.50 -110.36 -37.87
N SER A 370 52.36 -109.47 -38.39
CA SER A 370 53.00 -109.64 -39.69
C SER A 370 54.17 -110.63 -39.62
N ALA A 371 54.78 -110.83 -38.45
CA ALA A 371 55.81 -111.85 -38.24
C ALA A 371 55.22 -113.27 -38.09
N ALA A 372 53.94 -113.40 -37.73
CA ALA A 372 53.27 -114.69 -37.50
C ALA A 372 52.59 -115.31 -38.74
N ARG A 373 52.79 -114.76 -39.95
CA ARG A 373 52.31 -115.36 -41.22
C ARG A 373 53.42 -115.98 -42.08
N TYR A 374 54.62 -116.12 -41.51
CA TYR A 374 55.81 -116.68 -42.18
C TYR A 374 56.37 -117.91 -41.44
N CYS A 375 55.53 -118.60 -40.67
CA CYS A 375 55.78 -119.95 -40.17
C CYS A 375 54.51 -120.76 -40.45
#